data_AF-D2DJS9-F1
#
_entry.id   AF-D2DJS9-F1
#
_cell.length_a   1.000
_cell.length_b   1.000
_cell.length_c   1.000
_cell.angle_alpha   90.00
_cell.angle_beta   90.00
_cell.angle_gamma   90.00
#
_symmetry.space_group_name_H-M   'P 1'
#
loop_
_entity.id
_entity.type
_entity.pdbx_description
1 polymer ?
#
loop_
_entity_poly.entity_id
_entity_poly.type
_entity_poly.pdbx_seq_one_letter_code
_entity_poly.pdbx_strand_id
1 'polypeptide(L)'
;LINCGASFDVIEYFDISEDDHRVIYILDSQRPINVNNFYNFTQVKILTFQEQFDYVPVFEEIFDDGDELEDSDSNDDDSRHPAKRTKFDKKYLENKIRQREWRKTREEIMDCYERFSFHGTSTSLVVYHLCALIHQTTFELLWSAIVGQTSQFILNLITRETYCNFADLLHYYLTQLVAEKNDFERNRFAGINIKSTDELTLWLYRHWSHKEAVYCSPVTLIHFQLYKICDLRLREFLVY
;
A
#
# COMPACT_ATOMS: atom_id res chain seq x y z
N LEU A 1 -12.38 4.78 1.41
CA LEU A 1 -12.06 3.47 0.82
C LEU A 1 -11.04 2.79 1.73
N ILE A 2 -11.25 1.51 2.08
CA ILE A 2 -10.36 0.76 2.99
C ILE A 2 -9.86 -0.48 2.25
N ASN A 3 -8.54 -0.67 2.19
CA ASN A 3 -7.86 -1.72 1.40
C ASN A 3 -8.25 -1.72 -0.09
N CYS A 4 -8.64 -0.55 -0.60
CA CYS A 4 -8.92 -0.34 -2.02
C CYS A 4 -8.81 1.14 -2.38
N GLY A 5 -8.68 1.40 -3.68
CA GLY A 5 -8.69 2.75 -4.26
C GLY A 5 -7.32 3.36 -4.45
N ALA A 6 -6.23 2.80 -3.90
CA ALA A 6 -4.92 3.37 -4.18
C ALA A 6 -4.45 3.12 -5.62
N SER A 7 -4.81 1.97 -6.22
CA SER A 7 -4.21 1.49 -7.47
C SER A 7 -4.85 2.00 -8.77
N PHE A 8 -5.96 2.71 -8.71
CA PHE A 8 -6.68 3.23 -9.88
C PHE A 8 -7.19 4.65 -9.61
N ASP A 9 -7.44 5.43 -10.66
CA ASP A 9 -7.97 6.78 -10.53
C ASP A 9 -9.39 6.75 -9.92
N VAL A 10 -9.52 7.23 -8.68
CA VAL A 10 -10.82 7.23 -7.98
C VAL A 10 -11.75 8.32 -8.47
N ILE A 11 -11.22 9.42 -9.01
CA ILE A 11 -12.02 10.54 -9.50
C ILE A 11 -12.69 10.15 -10.80
N GLU A 12 -11.92 9.57 -11.73
CA GLU A 12 -12.44 9.04 -12.99
C GLU A 12 -13.42 7.88 -12.73
N TYR A 13 -13.07 6.94 -11.86
CA TYR A 13 -13.92 5.78 -11.59
C TYR A 13 -15.29 6.13 -10.99
N PHE A 14 -15.36 7.14 -10.12
CA PHE A 14 -16.60 7.57 -9.49
C PHE A 14 -17.29 8.75 -10.21
N ASP A 15 -16.74 9.22 -11.33
CA ASP A 15 -17.25 10.35 -12.11
C ASP A 15 -17.49 11.60 -11.23
N ILE A 16 -16.47 11.96 -10.45
CA ILE A 16 -16.53 13.09 -9.51
C ILE A 16 -16.02 14.35 -10.20
N SER A 17 -16.91 15.33 -10.35
CA SER A 17 -16.55 16.65 -10.88
C SER A 17 -15.73 17.48 -9.87
N GLU A 18 -14.94 18.43 -10.36
CA GLU A 18 -14.18 19.36 -9.52
C GLU A 18 -15.07 20.24 -8.61
N ASP A 19 -16.29 20.55 -9.07
CA ASP A 19 -17.28 21.30 -8.30
C ASP A 19 -17.92 20.49 -7.15
N ASP A 20 -17.67 19.18 -7.09
CA ASP A 20 -18.19 18.34 -6.01
C ASP A 20 -17.37 18.51 -4.73
N HIS A 21 -18.05 18.73 -3.60
CA HIS A 21 -17.43 18.90 -2.28
C HIS A 21 -17.10 17.57 -1.58
N ARG A 22 -17.25 16.42 -2.26
CA ARG A 22 -16.89 15.11 -1.73
C ARG A 22 -15.38 14.98 -1.56
N VAL A 23 -14.97 14.48 -0.40
CA VAL A 23 -13.58 14.14 -0.11
C VAL A 23 -13.47 12.62 0.06
N ILE A 24 -12.63 11.98 -0.75
CA ILE A 24 -12.34 10.56 -0.68
C ILE A 24 -11.10 10.35 0.19
N TYR A 25 -11.31 9.72 1.34
CA TYR A 25 -10.22 9.20 2.15
C TYR A 25 -9.85 7.79 1.67
N ILE A 26 -8.60 7.60 1.25
CA ILE A 26 -8.05 6.32 0.83
C ILE A 26 -7.14 5.80 1.93
N LEU A 27 -7.53 4.69 2.53
CA LEU A 27 -6.74 3.95 3.49
C LEU A 27 -6.44 2.59 2.88
N ASP A 28 -5.34 2.48 2.15
CA ASP A 28 -5.00 1.28 1.40
C ASP A 28 -3.50 1.01 1.53
N SER A 29 -3.16 -0.28 1.64
CA SER A 29 -1.77 -0.74 1.69
C SER A 29 -1.21 -1.07 0.31
N GLN A 30 -2.05 -1.24 -0.71
CA GLN A 30 -1.60 -1.59 -2.05
C GLN A 30 -0.82 -0.45 -2.72
N ARG A 31 0.30 -0.78 -3.35
CA ARG A 31 1.18 0.12 -4.11
C ARG A 31 1.50 -0.46 -5.49
N PRO A 32 1.88 0.36 -6.48
CA PRO A 32 2.02 1.82 -6.44
C PRO A 32 0.67 2.55 -6.32
N ILE A 33 0.71 3.81 -5.90
CA ILE A 33 -0.48 4.67 -5.84
C ILE A 33 -0.71 5.26 -7.23
N ASN A 34 -1.93 5.25 -7.74
CA ASN A 34 -2.25 5.93 -9.00
C ASN A 34 -1.83 7.41 -8.93
N VAL A 35 -1.12 7.89 -9.95
CA VAL A 35 -0.53 9.24 -9.96
C VAL A 35 -1.58 10.34 -9.84
N ASN A 36 -2.77 10.16 -10.44
CA ASN A 36 -3.85 11.13 -10.35
C ASN A 36 -4.36 11.26 -8.90
N ASN A 37 -4.49 10.13 -8.20
CA ASN A 37 -4.85 10.14 -6.78
C ASN A 37 -3.76 10.79 -5.90
N PHE A 38 -2.49 10.58 -6.25
CA PHE A 38 -1.37 11.12 -5.48
C PHE A 38 -1.27 12.64 -5.60
N TYR A 39 -1.46 13.18 -6.82
CA TYR A 39 -1.36 14.61 -7.10
C TYR A 39 -2.65 15.39 -6.85
N ASN A 40 -3.80 14.73 -6.75
CA ASN A 40 -5.05 15.36 -6.35
C ASN A 40 -5.10 15.56 -4.82
N PHE A 41 -4.64 16.72 -4.35
CA PHE A 41 -4.70 17.07 -2.92
C PHE A 41 -6.03 17.70 -2.49
N THR A 42 -6.97 17.97 -3.39
CA THR A 42 -8.23 18.66 -3.06
C THR A 42 -9.26 17.67 -2.57
N GLN A 43 -9.61 16.69 -3.41
CA GLN A 43 -10.67 15.72 -3.17
C GLN A 43 -10.13 14.38 -2.67
N VAL A 44 -8.88 14.04 -2.99
CA VAL A 44 -8.30 12.75 -2.56
C VAL A 44 -7.38 12.96 -1.35
N LYS A 45 -7.59 12.16 -0.31
CA LYS A 45 -6.79 12.16 0.93
C LYS A 45 -6.28 10.76 1.20
N ILE A 46 -5.01 10.54 0.88
CA ILE A 46 -4.34 9.26 1.12
C ILE A 46 -3.82 9.23 2.57
N LEU A 47 -4.21 8.21 3.32
CA LEU A 47 -3.81 7.99 4.70
C LEU A 47 -2.74 6.89 4.76
N THR A 48 -1.50 7.28 5.04
CA THR A 48 -0.36 6.36 5.23
C THR A 48 0.34 6.63 6.56
N PHE A 49 1.23 5.73 6.96
CA PHE A 49 2.02 5.87 8.18
C PHE A 49 3.48 5.55 7.90
N GLN A 50 4.36 6.53 8.17
CA GLN A 50 5.82 6.44 8.04
C GLN A 50 6.29 5.92 6.67
N GLU A 51 5.57 6.28 5.61
CA GLU A 51 5.88 5.84 4.25
C GLU A 51 6.57 6.97 3.46
N GLN A 52 7.57 6.58 2.67
CA GLN A 52 8.29 7.46 1.76
C GLN A 52 7.78 7.23 0.32
N PHE A 53 7.67 8.32 -0.45
CA PHE A 53 7.11 8.31 -1.80
C PHE A 53 8.18 8.60 -2.88
N ASP A 54 9.44 8.28 -2.60
CA ASP A 54 10.58 8.58 -3.48
C ASP A 54 10.51 7.85 -4.84
N TYR A 55 9.65 6.84 -4.95
CA TYR A 55 9.41 6.08 -6.17
C TYR A 55 8.32 6.69 -7.07
N VAL A 56 7.60 7.72 -6.60
CA VAL A 56 6.54 8.38 -7.38
C VAL A 56 7.20 9.31 -8.42
N PRO A 57 6.84 9.20 -9.71
CA PRO A 57 7.37 10.07 -10.77
C PRO A 57 7.12 11.54 -10.47
N VAL A 58 8.00 12.43 -10.94
CA VAL A 58 7.85 13.87 -10.71
C VAL A 58 6.72 14.43 -11.57
N PHE A 59 5.91 15.34 -11.01
CA PHE A 59 4.74 15.92 -11.68
C PHE A 59 5.02 16.40 -13.11
N GLU A 60 6.08 17.19 -13.30
CA GLU A 60 6.49 17.79 -14.58
C GLU A 60 6.84 16.74 -15.67
N GLU A 61 7.17 15.51 -15.28
CA GLU A 61 7.51 14.43 -16.22
C GLU A 61 6.26 13.72 -16.74
N ILE A 62 5.15 13.77 -16.00
CA ILE A 62 3.94 12.97 -16.27
C ILE A 62 2.69 13.80 -16.59
N PHE A 63 2.66 15.07 -16.20
CA PHE A 63 1.62 16.04 -16.56
C PHE A 63 2.22 17.13 -17.46
N ASP A 64 1.64 17.33 -18.65
CA ASP A 64 2.06 18.39 -19.57
C ASP A 64 1.26 19.65 -19.24
N ASP A 65 1.92 20.70 -18.76
CA ASP A 65 1.32 22.04 -18.61
C ASP A 65 0.97 22.68 -19.97
N GLY A 66 1.31 22.02 -21.08
CA GLY A 66 1.17 22.50 -22.46
C GLY A 66 -0.11 22.11 -23.20
N ASP A 67 -1.10 21.49 -22.54
CA ASP A 67 -2.35 21.01 -23.16
C ASP A 67 -3.31 22.13 -23.62
N GLU A 68 -2.96 23.42 -23.49
CA GLU A 68 -3.67 24.54 -24.16
C GLU A 68 -3.41 24.63 -25.69
N LEU A 69 -3.15 23.51 -26.36
CA LEU A 69 -3.14 23.42 -27.82
C LEU A 69 -3.97 22.23 -28.28
N GLU A 70 -5.17 22.08 -27.72
CA GLU A 70 -6.21 21.29 -28.34
C GLU A 70 -6.42 21.76 -29.80
N ASP A 71 -6.45 20.76 -30.67
CA ASP A 71 -6.66 20.81 -32.11
C ASP A 71 -7.72 21.85 -32.55
N SER A 72 -7.28 23.06 -32.91
CA SER A 72 -7.99 23.84 -33.92
C SER A 72 -7.61 23.29 -35.30
N ASP A 73 -8.06 22.06 -35.59
CA ASP A 73 -8.13 21.54 -36.94
C ASP A 73 -9.36 22.16 -37.63
N SER A 74 -9.39 23.51 -37.64
CA SER A 74 -10.30 24.26 -38.50
C SER A 74 -9.73 24.19 -39.90
N ASN A 75 -10.17 23.17 -40.64
CA ASN A 75 -10.14 23.16 -42.10
C ASN A 75 -10.77 24.46 -42.61
N ASP A 76 -9.95 25.47 -42.88
CA ASP A 76 -10.39 26.60 -43.71
C ASP A 76 -9.46 26.72 -44.91
N ASP A 77 -10.07 26.34 -46.03
CA ASP A 77 -9.57 26.43 -47.37
C ASP A 77 -9.37 27.90 -47.75
N ASP A 78 -8.47 28.11 -48.70
CA ASP A 78 -8.32 29.33 -49.49
C ASP A 78 -7.63 30.56 -48.82
N SER A 79 -6.37 30.79 -49.20
CA SER A 79 -5.92 32.07 -49.81
C SER A 79 -4.39 32.20 -49.83
N ARG A 80 -3.90 32.37 -51.05
CA ARG A 80 -2.51 32.53 -51.51
C ARG A 80 -1.74 33.68 -50.81
N HIS A 81 -0.72 33.37 -50.00
CA HIS A 81 0.46 34.25 -49.80
C HIS A 81 1.71 33.43 -49.34
N PRO A 82 2.87 33.48 -50.04
CA PRO A 82 3.90 32.43 -49.88
C PRO A 82 5.12 32.77 -48.99
N ALA A 83 5.18 33.90 -48.27
CA ALA A 83 6.44 34.34 -47.65
C ALA A 83 6.55 34.23 -46.11
N LYS A 84 5.46 34.00 -45.37
CA LYS A 84 5.47 33.92 -43.89
C LYS A 84 5.16 32.54 -43.30
N ARG A 85 4.82 31.54 -44.13
CA ARG A 85 4.35 30.21 -43.69
C ARG A 85 5.47 29.31 -43.14
N THR A 86 6.69 29.43 -43.65
CA THR A 86 7.81 28.51 -43.33
C THR A 86 8.30 28.55 -41.88
N LYS A 87 8.17 29.69 -41.17
CA LYS A 87 8.62 29.81 -39.76
C LYS A 87 7.55 29.32 -38.77
N PHE A 88 6.28 29.42 -39.14
CA PHE A 88 5.14 28.94 -38.35
C PHE A 88 5.04 27.40 -38.43
N ASP A 89 5.22 26.83 -39.63
CA ASP A 89 5.32 25.38 -39.83
C ASP A 89 6.49 24.75 -39.06
N LYS A 90 7.65 25.42 -39.00
CA LYS A 90 8.81 24.91 -38.27
C LYS A 90 8.57 24.85 -36.76
N LYS A 91 7.98 25.91 -36.17
CA LYS A 91 7.67 25.94 -34.73
C LYS A 91 6.57 24.92 -34.37
N TYR A 92 5.56 24.76 -35.22
CA TYR A 92 4.54 23.72 -35.07
C TYR A 92 5.15 22.32 -35.12
N LEU A 93 6.04 22.06 -36.08
CA LEU A 93 6.72 20.77 -36.21
C LEU A 93 7.66 20.47 -35.02
N GLU A 94 8.42 21.47 -34.55
CA GLU A 94 9.27 21.37 -33.36
C GLU A 94 8.45 21.03 -32.11
N ASN A 95 7.30 21.69 -31.90
CA ASN A 95 6.39 21.38 -30.81
C ASN A 95 5.82 19.95 -30.92
N LYS A 96 5.46 19.51 -32.12
CA LYS A 96 4.94 18.16 -32.38
C LYS A 96 5.98 17.07 -32.13
N ILE A 97 7.25 17.33 -32.45
CA ILE A 97 8.37 16.41 -32.14
C ILE A 97 8.56 16.37 -30.63
N ARG A 98 8.62 17.52 -29.96
CA ARG A 98 8.74 17.62 -28.51
C ARG A 98 7.63 16.87 -27.77
N GLN A 99 6.36 17.02 -28.19
CA GLN A 99 5.23 16.28 -27.63
C GLN A 99 5.31 14.77 -27.88
N ARG A 100 5.91 14.32 -28.99
CA ARG A 100 6.12 12.90 -29.24
C ARG A 100 7.23 12.33 -28.36
N GLU A 101 8.30 13.09 -28.17
CA GLU A 101 9.40 12.72 -27.27
C GLU A 101 8.90 12.67 -25.83
N TRP A 102 8.18 13.69 -25.38
CA TRP A 102 7.56 13.72 -24.05
C TRP A 102 6.63 12.53 -23.83
N ARG A 103 5.73 12.23 -24.78
CA ARG A 103 4.84 11.06 -24.66
C ARG A 103 5.59 9.75 -24.51
N LYS A 104 6.68 9.56 -25.26
CA LYS A 104 7.51 8.35 -25.14
C LYS A 104 8.20 8.27 -23.80
N THR A 105 8.83 9.36 -23.35
CA THR A 105 9.49 9.40 -22.04
C THR A 105 8.48 9.18 -20.90
N ARG A 106 7.31 9.79 -20.99
CA ARG A 106 6.21 9.57 -20.04
C ARG A 106 5.77 8.11 -20.02
N GLU A 107 5.58 7.49 -21.19
CA GLU A 107 5.22 6.08 -21.29
C GLU A 107 6.27 5.19 -20.62
N GLU A 108 7.55 5.42 -20.87
CA GLU A 108 8.66 4.68 -20.23
C GLU A 108 8.68 4.85 -18.70
N ILE A 109 8.41 6.06 -18.19
CA ILE A 109 8.33 6.36 -16.76
C ILE A 109 7.13 5.65 -16.13
N MET A 110 5.95 5.77 -16.74
CA MET A 110 4.72 5.14 -16.24
C MET A 110 4.83 3.62 -16.25
N ASP A 111 5.42 3.04 -17.31
CA ASP A 111 5.70 1.60 -17.39
C ASP A 111 6.62 1.16 -16.24
N CYS A 112 7.66 1.94 -15.93
CA CYS A 112 8.55 1.61 -14.81
C CYS A 112 7.85 1.73 -13.45
N TYR A 113 6.99 2.73 -13.30
CA TYR A 113 6.22 2.97 -12.08
C TYR A 113 5.21 1.86 -11.81
N GLU A 114 4.44 1.44 -12.82
CA GLU A 114 3.36 0.46 -12.69
C GLU A 114 3.84 -1.01 -12.76
N ARG A 115 5.12 -1.24 -13.09
CA ARG A 115 5.68 -2.58 -13.30
C ARG A 115 5.57 -3.50 -12.09
N PHE A 116 5.73 -2.97 -10.89
CA PHE A 116 5.81 -3.78 -9.67
C PHE A 116 4.81 -3.32 -8.63
N SER A 117 3.90 -4.22 -8.27
CA SER A 117 3.00 -4.01 -7.14
C SER A 117 3.61 -4.53 -5.84
N PHE A 118 3.46 -3.76 -4.77
CA PHE A 118 3.89 -4.15 -3.43
C PHE A 118 2.87 -3.67 -2.39
N HIS A 119 3.08 -4.02 -1.12
CA HIS A 119 2.25 -3.56 -0.02
C HIS A 119 3.06 -2.72 0.97
N GLY A 120 2.51 -1.57 1.32
CA GLY A 120 2.98 -0.73 2.41
C GLY A 120 2.36 -1.14 3.75
N THR A 121 2.36 -0.18 4.68
CA THR A 121 1.91 -0.35 6.05
C THR A 121 0.47 -0.88 6.15
N SER A 122 0.22 -1.80 7.08
CA SER A 122 -1.13 -2.34 7.34
C SER A 122 -2.13 -1.23 7.67
N THR A 123 -3.30 -1.27 7.04
CA THR A 123 -4.37 -0.29 7.28
C THR A 123 -4.87 -0.30 8.72
N SER A 124 -4.84 -1.47 9.37
CA SER A 124 -5.19 -1.59 10.79
C SER A 124 -4.19 -0.86 11.69
N LEU A 125 -2.90 -0.88 11.33
CA LEU A 125 -1.85 -0.18 12.06
C LEU A 125 -1.99 1.34 11.88
N VAL A 126 -2.27 1.81 10.67
CA VAL A 126 -2.52 3.24 10.39
C VAL A 126 -3.71 3.75 11.21
N VAL A 127 -4.82 2.99 11.26
CA VAL A 127 -6.01 3.37 12.05
C VAL A 127 -5.68 3.40 13.54
N TYR A 128 -4.95 2.40 14.05
CA TYR A 128 -4.52 2.40 15.44
C TYR A 128 -3.64 3.61 15.77
N HIS A 129 -2.72 3.97 14.87
CA HIS A 129 -1.91 5.16 15.01
C HIS A 129 -2.76 6.43 15.08
N LEU A 130 -3.78 6.57 14.22
CA LEU A 130 -4.71 7.70 14.27
C LEU A 130 -5.47 7.75 15.61
N CYS A 131 -5.93 6.61 16.13
CA CYS A 131 -6.55 6.52 17.45
C CYS A 131 -5.56 6.90 18.57
N ALA A 132 -4.28 6.54 18.45
CA ALA A 132 -3.23 6.92 19.38
C ALA A 132 -2.98 8.42 19.39
N LEU A 133 -3.00 9.08 18.23
CA LEU A 133 -2.90 10.55 18.14
C LEU A 133 -4.07 11.27 18.83
N ILE A 134 -5.26 10.66 18.84
CA ILE A 134 -6.47 11.21 19.49
C ILE A 134 -6.53 10.80 20.98
N HIS A 135 -5.54 10.06 21.49
CA HIS A 135 -5.52 9.47 22.84
C HIS A 135 -6.74 8.59 23.16
N GLN A 136 -7.34 7.96 22.14
CA GLN A 136 -8.47 7.04 22.27
C GLN A 136 -8.04 5.61 21.98
N THR A 137 -7.19 5.07 22.84
CA THR A 137 -6.58 3.74 22.67
C THR A 137 -7.20 2.70 23.61
N THR A 138 -7.49 1.52 23.06
CA THR A 138 -8.00 0.36 23.81
C THR A 138 -7.17 -0.87 23.49
N PHE A 139 -7.17 -1.85 24.42
CA PHE A 139 -6.48 -3.12 24.20
C PHE A 139 -7.06 -3.89 23.00
N GLU A 140 -8.36 -3.74 22.72
CA GLU A 140 -9.04 -4.35 21.57
C GLU A 140 -8.57 -3.75 20.23
N LEU A 141 -8.41 -2.42 20.16
CA LEU A 141 -7.88 -1.75 18.97
C LEU A 141 -6.42 -2.13 18.73
N LEU A 142 -5.62 -2.23 19.80
CA LEU A 142 -4.23 -2.69 19.70
C LEU A 142 -4.17 -4.14 19.20
N TRP A 143 -5.01 -5.03 19.74
CA TRP A 143 -5.11 -6.41 19.27
C TRP A 143 -5.51 -6.49 17.79
N SER A 144 -6.48 -5.67 17.37
CA SER A 144 -6.90 -5.59 15.96
C SER A 144 -5.76 -5.14 15.05
N ALA A 145 -4.93 -4.18 15.50
CA ALA A 145 -3.73 -3.75 14.78
C ALA A 145 -2.69 -4.86 14.66
N ILE A 146 -2.44 -5.61 15.75
CA ILE A 146 -1.54 -6.78 15.75
C ILE A 146 -2.04 -7.81 14.72
N VAL A 147 -3.33 -8.17 14.75
CA VAL A 147 -3.92 -9.13 13.81
C VAL A 147 -3.77 -8.65 12.36
N GLY A 148 -4.05 -7.37 12.08
CA GLY A 148 -3.91 -6.80 10.73
C GLY A 148 -2.46 -6.71 10.24
N GLN A 149 -1.48 -6.57 11.14
CA GLN A 149 -0.06 -6.61 10.80
C GLN A 149 0.41 -8.05 10.54
N THR A 150 0.01 -8.98 11.41
CA THR A 150 0.32 -10.41 11.26
C THR A 150 -0.34 -11.00 10.02
N SER A 151 -1.52 -10.54 9.61
CA SER A 151 -2.16 -11.01 8.37
C SER A 151 -1.35 -10.65 7.13
N GLN A 152 -0.78 -9.45 7.06
CA GLN A 152 0.10 -9.07 5.94
C GLN A 152 1.35 -9.96 5.88
N PHE A 153 1.92 -10.30 7.04
CA PHE A 153 3.07 -11.20 7.12
C PHE A 153 2.73 -12.62 6.68
N ILE A 154 1.62 -13.20 7.16
CA ILE A 154 1.18 -14.56 6.79
C ILE A 154 0.88 -14.66 5.29
N LEU A 155 0.30 -13.61 4.70
CA LEU A 155 0.00 -13.52 3.27
C LEU A 155 1.25 -13.23 2.41
N ASN A 156 2.44 -13.14 3.01
CA ASN A 156 3.70 -12.80 2.35
C ASN A 156 3.63 -11.47 1.57
N LEU A 157 2.83 -10.51 2.05
CA LEU A 157 2.72 -9.18 1.44
C LEU A 157 3.87 -8.26 1.88
N ILE A 158 4.44 -8.53 3.04
CA ILE A 158 5.54 -7.77 3.64
C ILE A 158 6.72 -8.69 3.97
N THR A 159 7.90 -8.10 4.10
CA THR A 159 9.12 -8.82 4.48
C THR A 159 9.16 -9.11 5.98
N ARG A 160 10.00 -10.07 6.39
CA ARG A 160 10.22 -10.35 7.82
C ARG A 160 10.80 -9.14 8.56
N GLU A 161 11.71 -8.39 7.93
CA GLU A 161 12.34 -7.21 8.53
C GLU A 161 11.31 -6.12 8.84
N THR A 162 10.46 -5.81 7.86
CA THR A 162 9.37 -4.84 8.05
C THR A 162 8.39 -5.31 9.13
N TYR A 163 8.03 -6.60 9.15
CA TYR A 163 7.21 -7.15 10.21
C TYR A 163 7.84 -6.99 11.60
N CYS A 164 9.13 -7.28 11.77
CA CYS A 164 9.84 -7.11 13.04
C CYS A 164 9.85 -5.64 13.49
N ASN A 165 10.14 -4.69 12.59
CA ASN A 165 10.11 -3.26 12.91
C ASN A 165 8.73 -2.81 13.43
N PHE A 166 7.65 -3.27 12.79
CA PHE A 166 6.29 -2.96 13.24
C PHE A 166 5.89 -3.71 14.52
N ALA A 167 6.44 -4.91 14.76
CA ALA A 167 6.24 -5.63 16.02
C ALA A 167 6.86 -4.87 17.21
N ASP A 168 8.06 -4.30 17.03
CA ASP A 168 8.71 -3.46 18.04
C ASP A 168 7.89 -2.18 18.31
N LEU A 169 7.35 -1.56 17.27
CA LEU A 169 6.45 -0.40 17.39
C LEU A 169 5.16 -0.75 18.16
N LEU A 170 4.53 -1.88 17.83
CA LEU A 170 3.34 -2.38 18.55
C LEU A 170 3.66 -2.70 20.02
N HIS A 171 4.85 -3.23 20.29
CA HIS A 171 5.32 -3.46 21.65
C HIS A 171 5.50 -2.16 22.45
N TYR A 172 6.02 -1.12 21.79
CA TYR A 172 6.08 0.23 22.37
C TYR A 172 4.68 0.75 22.74
N TYR A 173 3.71 0.65 21.82
CA TYR A 173 2.33 1.07 22.10
C TYR A 173 1.68 0.26 23.24
N LEU A 174 1.97 -1.04 23.34
CA LEU A 174 1.50 -1.86 24.45
C LEU A 174 2.04 -1.34 25.79
N THR A 175 3.34 -1.03 25.85
CA THR A 175 3.99 -0.54 27.07
C THR A 175 3.41 0.81 27.50
N GLN A 176 3.18 1.71 26.54
CA GLN A 176 2.56 3.00 26.80
C GLN A 176 1.12 2.85 27.31
N LEU A 177 0.29 2.03 26.64
CA LEU A 177 -1.10 1.79 27.03
C LEU A 177 -1.21 1.19 28.43
N VAL A 178 -0.27 0.30 28.78
CA VAL A 178 -0.17 -0.29 30.11
C VAL A 178 0.20 0.76 31.18
N ALA A 179 1.09 1.71 30.85
CA ALA A 179 1.50 2.76 31.78
C ALA A 179 0.40 3.81 32.02
N GLU A 180 -0.39 4.15 31.00
CA GLU A 180 -1.44 5.18 31.09
C GLU A 180 -2.68 4.70 31.87
N LYS A 181 -2.98 3.40 31.87
CA LYS A 181 -4.17 2.86 32.54
C LYS A 181 -3.85 2.36 33.96
N ASN A 182 -4.32 3.11 34.96
CA ASN A 182 -4.33 2.70 36.37
C ASN A 182 -4.99 1.30 36.54
N ASP A 183 -4.59 0.56 37.58
CA ASP A 183 -5.10 -0.79 37.89
C ASP A 183 -6.64 -0.88 37.96
N PHE A 184 -7.32 0.24 38.25
CA PHE A 184 -8.78 0.33 38.28
C PHE A 184 -9.45 0.29 36.90
N GLU A 185 -8.84 0.89 35.87
CA GLU A 185 -9.31 0.83 34.48
C GLU A 185 -8.93 -0.51 33.85
N ARG A 186 -7.77 -1.08 34.21
CA ARG A 186 -7.40 -2.47 33.87
C ARG A 186 -8.46 -3.49 34.29
N ASN A 187 -9.07 -3.30 35.46
CA ASN A 187 -10.14 -4.17 35.95
C ASN A 187 -11.47 -4.03 35.17
N ARG A 188 -11.73 -2.92 34.48
CA ARG A 188 -12.88 -2.82 33.55
C ARG A 188 -12.64 -3.57 32.25
N PHE A 189 -11.38 -3.66 31.82
CA PHE A 189 -10.94 -4.41 30.63
C PHE A 189 -10.38 -5.80 30.97
N ALA A 190 -10.74 -6.38 32.13
CA ALA A 190 -10.15 -7.57 32.74
C ALA A 190 -10.15 -8.86 31.88
N GLY A 191 -10.68 -8.84 30.67
CA GLY A 191 -10.65 -9.98 29.74
C GLY A 191 -9.39 -10.09 28.88
N ILE A 192 -8.70 -8.98 28.58
CA ILE A 192 -7.65 -8.96 27.54
C ILE A 192 -6.29 -8.61 28.15
N ASN A 193 -5.42 -9.61 28.24
CA ASN A 193 -4.04 -9.47 28.68
C ASN A 193 -3.10 -9.81 27.51
N ILE A 194 -2.50 -8.79 26.91
CA ILE A 194 -1.56 -8.94 25.80
C ILE A 194 -0.15 -8.99 26.37
N LYS A 195 0.60 -10.04 26.02
CA LYS A 195 2.01 -10.20 26.39
C LYS A 195 2.82 -10.52 25.15
N SER A 196 4.01 -9.95 25.04
CA SER A 196 4.98 -10.30 24.00
C SER A 196 5.66 -11.61 24.38
N THR A 197 5.60 -12.61 23.51
CA THR A 197 6.25 -13.92 23.68
C THR A 197 6.82 -14.39 22.35
N ASP A 198 7.94 -15.12 22.42
CA ASP A 198 8.47 -15.83 21.26
C ASP A 198 7.62 -17.08 21.01
N GLU A 199 7.14 -17.23 19.79
CA GLU A 199 6.21 -18.28 19.40
C GLU A 199 6.75 -19.09 18.23
N LEU A 200 6.39 -20.37 18.21
CA LEU A 200 6.71 -21.27 17.10
C LEU A 200 5.87 -20.91 15.87
N THR A 201 6.46 -20.99 14.68
CA THR A 201 5.77 -20.81 13.39
C THR A 201 4.96 -22.04 12.96
N LEU A 202 4.35 -22.73 13.94
CA LEU A 202 3.48 -23.86 13.73
C LEU A 202 2.02 -23.42 13.74
N TRP A 203 1.28 -23.78 12.70
CA TRP A 203 -0.14 -23.44 12.58
C TRP A 203 -0.95 -24.18 13.63
N LEU A 204 -1.74 -23.42 14.40
CA LEU A 204 -2.74 -23.93 15.36
C LEU A 204 -2.20 -24.91 16.41
N TYR A 205 -0.90 -24.88 16.72
CA TYR A 205 -0.27 -25.86 17.61
C TYR A 205 -0.83 -25.88 19.05
N ARG A 206 -1.50 -24.79 19.47
CA ARG A 206 -2.17 -24.70 20.78
C ARG A 206 -3.55 -25.38 20.83
N HIS A 207 -4.16 -25.58 19.67
CA HIS A 207 -5.53 -26.10 19.55
C HIS A 207 -5.58 -27.51 18.95
N TRP A 208 -4.58 -27.89 18.16
CA TRP A 208 -4.51 -29.17 17.48
C TRP A 208 -3.48 -30.09 18.12
N SER A 209 -3.47 -31.36 17.69
CA SER A 209 -2.37 -32.24 18.05
C SER A 209 -1.06 -31.72 17.46
N HIS A 210 0.04 -31.83 18.22
CA HIS A 210 1.37 -31.41 17.74
C HIS A 210 1.74 -32.09 16.41
N LYS A 211 1.30 -33.35 16.23
CA LYS A 211 1.47 -34.06 14.96
C LYS A 211 0.79 -33.29 13.83
N GLU A 212 -0.51 -33.02 13.91
CA GLU A 212 -1.24 -32.31 12.84
C GLU A 212 -0.66 -30.93 12.56
N ALA A 213 -0.32 -30.17 13.61
CA ALA A 213 0.32 -28.86 13.46
C ALA A 213 1.60 -28.94 12.63
N VAL A 214 2.46 -29.95 12.85
CA VAL A 214 3.69 -30.16 12.09
C VAL A 214 3.43 -30.59 10.64
N TYR A 215 2.40 -31.39 10.38
CA TYR A 215 2.07 -31.79 9.00
C TYR A 215 1.42 -30.65 8.20
N CYS A 216 0.63 -29.81 8.84
CA CYS A 216 -0.11 -28.73 8.18
C CYS A 216 0.71 -27.44 8.02
N SER A 217 1.77 -27.25 8.80
CA SER A 217 2.60 -26.04 8.71
C SER A 217 3.54 -26.10 7.50
N PRO A 218 3.57 -25.06 6.63
CA PRO A 218 4.37 -25.08 5.39
C PRO A 218 5.88 -25.30 5.62
N VAL A 219 6.44 -24.67 6.64
CA VAL A 219 7.89 -24.72 6.93
C VAL A 219 8.34 -26.15 7.25
N THR A 220 7.63 -26.82 8.16
CA THR A 220 7.94 -28.20 8.56
C THR A 220 7.59 -29.20 7.46
N LEU A 221 6.47 -29.00 6.75
CA LEU A 221 6.05 -29.83 5.63
C LEU A 221 7.13 -29.91 4.54
N ILE A 222 7.71 -28.77 4.17
CA ILE A 222 8.77 -28.69 3.14
C ILE A 222 10.09 -29.24 3.69
N HIS A 223 10.48 -28.84 4.91
CA HIS A 223 11.75 -29.23 5.51
C HIS A 223 11.87 -30.75 5.70
N PHE A 224 10.81 -31.37 6.24
CA PHE A 224 10.76 -32.82 6.46
C PHE A 224 10.25 -33.61 5.24
N GLN A 225 9.79 -32.92 4.19
CA GLN A 225 9.24 -33.53 2.97
C GLN A 225 8.06 -34.48 3.25
N LEU A 226 7.15 -34.09 4.15
CA LEU A 226 6.03 -34.92 4.64
C LEU A 226 4.93 -35.20 3.60
N TYR A 227 5.06 -34.63 2.40
CA TYR A 227 4.23 -35.00 1.24
C TYR A 227 4.65 -36.36 0.65
N LYS A 228 5.81 -36.89 1.05
CA LYS A 228 6.26 -38.24 0.68
C LYS A 228 5.69 -39.26 1.65
N ILE A 229 5.40 -40.47 1.17
CA ILE A 229 4.82 -41.58 1.95
C ILE A 229 5.72 -42.01 3.14
N CYS A 230 7.01 -41.68 3.12
CA CYS A 230 7.97 -42.06 4.16
C CYS A 230 8.25 -40.91 5.14
N ASP A 231 7.59 -40.91 6.30
CA ASP A 231 7.79 -39.93 7.38
C ASP A 231 9.02 -40.22 8.28
N LEU A 232 10.03 -40.95 7.78
CA LEU A 232 11.15 -41.44 8.60
C LEU A 232 11.90 -40.32 9.30
N ARG A 233 12.16 -39.21 8.60
CA ARG A 233 12.90 -38.05 9.15
C ARG A 233 12.16 -37.36 10.30
N LEU A 234 10.84 -37.26 10.22
CA LEU A 234 10.06 -36.68 11.31
C LEU A 234 10.03 -37.61 12.53
N ARG A 235 9.94 -38.92 12.29
CA ARG A 235 9.99 -39.91 13.37
C ARG A 235 11.35 -39.90 14.06
N GLU A 236 12.44 -39.78 13.30
CA GLU A 236 13.78 -39.59 13.85
C GLU A 236 13.85 -38.31 14.70
N PHE A 237 13.36 -37.18 14.18
CA PHE A 237 13.33 -35.91 14.92
C PHE A 237 12.53 -35.98 16.23
N LEU A 238 11.41 -36.70 16.26
CA LEU A 238 10.57 -36.83 17.46
C LEU A 238 11.14 -37.79 18.52
N VAL A 239 12.12 -38.62 18.15
CA VAL A 239 12.78 -39.57 19.05
C VAL A 239 13.99 -38.93 19.77
N TYR A 240 14.56 -37.86 19.18
CA TYR A 240 15.59 -37.03 19.80
C TYR A 240 14.99 -35.91 20.64
#